data_AF-A0A963EAI5-F1
#
_entry.id   AF-A0A963EAI5-F1
#
_cell.length_a   1.000
_cell.length_b   1.000
_cell.length_c   1.000
_cell.angle_alpha   90.00
_cell.angle_beta   90.00
_cell.angle_gamma   90.00
#
_symmetry.space_group_name_H-M   'P 1'
#
loop_
_entity.id
_entity.type
_entity.pdbx_description
1 polymer ?
#
loop_
_entity_poly.entity_id
_entity_poly.type
_entity_poly.pdbx_seq_one_letter_code
_entity_poly.pdbx_strand_id
1 'polypeptide(L)'
;MDRWQLKNTIGQSKLWVYSTAFIMSFNGGYINSFSLVSILKNSVGYVTGNLTISAEYLEKGDYHNFIYLFILVFCFLLGSVLSGLIVKNQNFKIDRRYDTSLLAQSVLVIASLFLLLNGYHQSSYLLALTMGMQNAMTTHYSSALIRTTHMTGTMTDLGVLISHWIRGREVHFWKIRLYLLLILGFSTGTIL
;
A
#
# COMPACT_ATOMS: atom_id res chain seq x y z
N MET A 1 1.35 28.84 -6.50
CA MET A 1 2.53 28.08 -6.06
C MET A 1 2.28 26.57 -6.00
N ASP A 2 1.30 26.07 -5.23
CA ASP A 2 1.00 24.62 -5.10
C ASP A 2 0.79 23.84 -6.41
N ARG A 3 0.22 24.50 -7.42
CA ARG A 3 -0.06 23.87 -8.74
C ARG A 3 1.22 23.57 -9.52
N TRP A 4 2.26 24.38 -9.32
CA TRP A 4 3.56 24.23 -9.96
C TRP A 4 4.44 23.20 -9.22
N GLN A 5 4.42 23.22 -7.88
CA GLN A 5 5.20 22.27 -7.07
C GLN A 5 4.73 20.83 -7.23
N LEU A 6 3.43 20.55 -7.25
CA LEU A 6 2.92 19.20 -7.50
C LEU A 6 3.37 18.68 -8.88
N LYS A 7 3.24 19.52 -9.91
CA LYS A 7 3.61 19.14 -11.28
C LYS A 7 5.12 18.88 -11.41
N ASN A 8 5.95 19.63 -10.70
CA ASN A 8 7.39 19.39 -10.66
C ASN A 8 7.79 18.17 -9.82
N THR A 9 6.95 17.77 -8.86
CA THR A 9 7.26 16.63 -7.97
C THR A 9 6.76 15.29 -8.53
N ILE A 10 5.62 15.26 -9.21
CA ILE A 10 4.99 13.99 -9.65
C ILE A 10 4.77 13.96 -11.18
N GLY A 11 4.98 15.06 -11.90
CA GLY A 11 4.90 15.09 -13.37
C GLY A 11 3.50 14.94 -13.98
N GLN A 12 2.47 14.71 -13.16
CA GLN A 12 1.08 14.47 -13.59
C GLN A 12 0.12 15.59 -13.19
N SER A 13 -1.10 15.53 -13.74
CA SER A 13 -2.17 16.47 -13.41
C SER A 13 -2.67 16.28 -11.98
N LYS A 14 -3.16 17.36 -11.36
CA LYS A 14 -3.72 17.33 -9.99
C LYS A 14 -4.80 16.28 -9.81
N LEU A 15 -5.76 16.27 -10.73
CA LEU A 15 -6.89 15.36 -10.68
C LEU A 15 -6.40 13.92 -10.72
N TRP A 16 -5.46 13.61 -11.62
CA TRP A 16 -4.89 12.27 -11.71
C TRP A 16 -4.21 11.86 -10.39
N VAL A 17 -3.34 12.71 -9.83
CA VAL A 17 -2.61 12.38 -8.58
C VAL A 17 -3.58 12.09 -7.44
N TYR A 18 -4.58 12.95 -7.24
CA TYR A 18 -5.54 12.80 -6.16
C TYR A 18 -6.49 11.62 -6.36
N SER A 19 -6.97 11.40 -7.58
CA SER A 19 -7.80 10.24 -7.90
C SER A 19 -7.03 8.93 -7.68
N THR A 20 -5.79 8.84 -8.15
CA THR A 20 -4.96 7.65 -7.95
C THR A 20 -4.65 7.41 -6.47
N ALA A 21 -4.30 8.48 -5.73
CA ALA A 21 -4.07 8.38 -4.29
C ALA A 21 -5.29 7.80 -3.55
N PHE A 22 -6.48 8.32 -3.85
CA PHE A 22 -7.72 7.86 -3.24
C PHE A 22 -8.07 6.43 -3.65
N ILE A 23 -8.15 6.15 -4.96
CA ILE A 23 -8.57 4.84 -5.50
C ILE A 23 -7.64 3.71 -5.05
N MET A 24 -6.32 3.94 -5.10
CA MET A 24 -5.36 2.90 -4.74
C MET A 24 -5.32 2.66 -3.23
N SER A 25 -5.45 3.71 -2.41
CA SER A 25 -5.57 3.54 -0.95
C SER A 25 -6.89 2.89 -0.56
N PHE A 26 -7.98 3.21 -1.26
CA PHE A 26 -9.26 2.53 -1.14
C PHE A 26 -9.14 1.04 -1.42
N ASN A 27 -8.53 0.65 -2.54
CA ASN A 27 -8.28 -0.75 -2.86
C ASN A 27 -7.43 -1.43 -1.77
N GLY A 28 -6.39 -0.75 -1.28
CA GLY A 28 -5.54 -1.27 -0.20
C GLY A 28 -6.31 -1.47 1.12
N GLY A 29 -7.21 -0.55 1.47
CA GLY A 29 -8.10 -0.68 2.62
C GLY A 29 -9.07 -1.85 2.49
N TYR A 30 -9.67 -2.00 1.30
CA TYR A 30 -10.59 -3.09 0.99
C TYR A 30 -9.92 -4.46 1.11
N ILE A 31 -8.76 -4.66 0.46
CA ILE A 31 -8.00 -5.93 0.56
C ILE A 31 -7.60 -6.21 2.01
N ASN A 32 -7.18 -5.17 2.75
CA ASN A 32 -6.80 -5.32 4.16
C ASN A 32 -7.98 -5.74 5.04
N SER A 33 -9.14 -5.10 4.90
CA SER A 33 -10.36 -5.46 5.64
C SER A 33 -10.81 -6.88 5.31
N PHE A 34 -10.89 -7.19 4.02
CA PHE A 34 -11.26 -8.51 3.54
C PHE A 34 -10.34 -9.60 4.09
N SER A 35 -9.02 -9.38 4.07
CA SER A 35 -8.06 -10.34 4.64
C SER A 35 -8.19 -10.50 6.16
N LEU A 36 -8.46 -9.41 6.88
CA LEU A 36 -8.61 -9.43 8.34
C LEU A 36 -9.87 -10.21 8.79
N VAL A 37 -10.99 -10.04 8.07
CA VAL A 37 -12.29 -10.67 8.39
C VAL A 37 -12.37 -12.10 7.85
N SER A 38 -11.61 -12.42 6.81
CA SER A 38 -11.52 -13.78 6.25
C SER A 38 -10.81 -14.76 7.18
N ILE A 39 -10.65 -16.01 6.71
CA ILE A 39 -9.89 -17.09 7.37
C ILE A 39 -8.46 -16.66 7.79
N LEU A 40 -7.93 -15.59 7.19
CA LEU A 40 -6.54 -15.15 7.35
C LEU A 40 -6.29 -14.42 8.68
N LYS A 41 -7.34 -13.90 9.34
CA LYS A 41 -7.35 -13.22 10.65
C LYS A 41 -6.28 -12.12 10.86
N ASN A 42 -5.61 -11.72 9.79
CA ASN A 42 -4.51 -10.76 9.79
C ASN A 42 -4.59 -9.96 8.50
N SER A 43 -4.27 -8.68 8.62
CA SER A 43 -4.25 -7.79 7.47
C SER A 43 -2.97 -8.01 6.66
N VAL A 44 -3.09 -8.38 5.39
CA VAL A 44 -1.92 -8.72 4.55
C VAL A 44 -0.98 -7.53 4.28
N GLY A 45 -1.50 -6.29 4.33
CA GLY A 45 -0.72 -5.07 4.21
C GLY A 45 -0.14 -4.55 5.54
N TYR A 46 -0.44 -5.20 6.68
CA TYR A 46 0.00 -4.75 8.02
C TYR A 46 1.33 -5.39 8.42
N VAL A 47 2.40 -5.09 7.67
CA VAL A 47 3.71 -5.73 7.81
C VAL A 47 4.29 -5.62 9.23
N THR A 48 4.25 -4.43 9.85
CA THR A 48 4.77 -4.22 11.21
C THR A 48 4.04 -5.06 12.24
N GLY A 49 2.72 -5.15 12.14
CA GLY A 49 1.91 -5.99 13.03
C GLY A 49 2.18 -7.47 12.81
N ASN A 50 2.20 -7.91 11.55
CA ASN A 50 2.46 -9.31 11.21
C ASN A 50 3.84 -9.78 11.70
N LEU A 51 4.88 -8.94 11.61
CA LEU A 51 6.19 -9.24 12.20
C LEU A 51 6.10 -9.38 13.73
N THR A 52 5.41 -8.45 14.39
CA THR A 52 5.24 -8.48 15.86
C THR A 52 4.51 -9.74 16.32
N ILE A 53 3.39 -10.06 15.69
CA ILE A 53 2.59 -11.25 15.99
C ILE A 53 3.37 -12.52 15.66
N SER A 54 4.17 -12.54 14.58
CA SER A 54 5.03 -13.68 14.26
C SER A 54 6.04 -13.95 15.38
N ALA A 55 6.65 -12.91 15.94
CA ALA A 55 7.60 -13.05 17.05
C ALA A 55 6.93 -13.60 18.32
N GLU A 56 5.68 -13.21 18.58
CA GLU A 56 4.88 -13.77 19.68
C GLU A 56 4.62 -15.27 19.50
N TYR A 57 4.28 -15.71 18.28
CA TYR A 57 4.13 -17.14 18.00
C TYR A 57 5.43 -17.92 18.17
N LEU A 58 6.56 -17.34 17.78
CA LEU A 58 7.88 -17.93 17.98
C LEU A 58 8.19 -18.13 19.46
N GLU A 59 7.90 -17.13 20.29
CA GLU A 59 8.10 -17.18 21.75
C GLU A 59 7.24 -18.27 22.42
N LYS A 60 5.99 -18.41 21.98
CA LYS A 60 5.06 -19.44 22.47
C LYS A 60 5.32 -20.85 21.92
N GLY A 61 6.30 -21.01 21.03
CA GLY A 61 6.61 -22.29 20.37
C GLY A 61 5.61 -22.72 19.29
N ASP A 62 4.73 -21.83 18.84
CA ASP A 62 3.81 -22.06 17.73
C ASP A 62 4.50 -21.77 16.39
N TYR A 63 5.36 -22.70 15.98
CA TYR A 63 6.15 -22.56 14.76
C TYR A 63 5.28 -22.51 13.50
N HIS A 64 4.08 -23.09 13.51
CA HIS A 64 3.20 -23.09 12.35
C HIS A 64 2.74 -21.67 12.01
N ASN A 65 2.18 -20.96 12.99
CA ASN A 65 1.71 -19.59 12.79
C ASN A 65 2.86 -18.59 12.62
N PHE A 66 4.01 -18.83 13.28
CA PHE A 66 5.23 -18.07 13.02
C PHE A 66 5.64 -18.15 11.54
N ILE A 67 5.79 -19.37 10.99
CA ILE A 67 6.20 -19.57 9.59
C ILE A 67 5.16 -18.96 8.65
N TYR A 68 3.86 -19.14 8.92
CA TYR A 68 2.79 -18.55 8.11
C TYR A 68 2.92 -17.02 8.00
N LEU A 69 3.03 -16.31 9.12
CA LEU A 69 3.15 -14.84 9.11
C LEU A 69 4.50 -14.37 8.56
N PHE A 70 5.57 -15.11 8.81
CA PHE A 70 6.89 -14.78 8.27
C PHE A 70 6.90 -14.90 6.73
N ILE A 71 6.33 -15.98 6.18
CA ILE A 71 6.16 -16.15 4.72
C ILE A 71 5.26 -15.05 4.17
N LEU A 72 4.19 -14.67 4.85
CA LEU A 72 3.30 -13.58 4.43
C LEU A 72 4.07 -12.25 4.28
N VAL A 73 4.90 -11.90 5.26
CA VAL A 73 5.79 -10.71 5.19
C VAL A 73 6.80 -10.84 4.05
N PHE A 74 7.37 -12.03 3.86
CA PHE A 74 8.29 -12.29 2.76
C PHE A 74 7.62 -12.17 1.38
N CYS A 75 6.38 -12.64 1.22
CA CYS A 75 5.59 -12.45 0.01
C CYS A 75 5.35 -10.96 -0.27
N PHE A 76 5.03 -10.16 0.74
CA PHE A 76 4.93 -8.71 0.57
C PHE A 76 6.25 -8.11 0.05
N LEU A 77 7.38 -8.49 0.64
CA LEU A 77 8.71 -8.05 0.17
C LEU A 77 8.96 -8.46 -1.28
N LEU A 78 8.71 -9.73 -1.64
CA LEU A 78 8.84 -10.21 -3.02
C LEU A 78 7.96 -9.43 -3.98
N GLY A 79 6.75 -9.07 -3.58
CA GLY A 79 5.86 -8.22 -4.37
C GLY A 79 6.49 -6.85 -4.64
N SER A 80 7.06 -6.23 -3.61
CA SER A 80 7.78 -4.96 -3.78
C SER A 80 8.99 -5.09 -4.71
N VAL A 81 9.75 -6.19 -4.61
CA VAL A 81 10.87 -6.49 -5.51
C VAL A 81 10.37 -6.64 -6.96
N LEU A 82 9.33 -7.43 -7.19
CA LEU A 82 8.76 -7.63 -8.53
C LEU A 82 8.29 -6.31 -9.15
N SER A 83 7.63 -5.46 -8.37
CA SER A 83 7.21 -4.14 -8.84
C SER A 83 8.41 -3.26 -9.22
N GLY A 84 9.48 -3.24 -8.42
CA GLY A 84 10.70 -2.52 -8.75
C GLY A 84 11.40 -3.05 -10.02
N LEU A 85 11.32 -4.35 -10.27
CA LEU A 85 11.85 -4.97 -11.49
C LEU A 85 11.00 -4.65 -12.74
N ILE A 86 9.69 -4.49 -12.60
CA ILE A 86 8.77 -4.12 -13.68
C ILE A 86 8.88 -2.61 -13.96
N VAL A 87 8.78 -1.79 -12.92
CA VAL A 87 8.78 -0.32 -12.98
C VAL A 87 10.21 0.22 -12.79
N LYS A 88 11.07 -0.01 -13.79
CA LYS A 88 12.52 0.26 -13.67
C LYS A 88 12.93 1.74 -13.65
N ASN A 89 12.12 2.64 -14.20
CA ASN A 89 12.49 4.04 -14.38
C ASN A 89 11.72 4.93 -13.41
N GLN A 90 12.43 5.79 -12.67
CA GLN A 90 11.84 6.88 -11.87
C GLN A 90 11.34 8.05 -12.74
N ASN A 91 11.01 7.79 -14.00
CA ASN A 91 10.51 8.85 -14.87
C ASN A 91 9.10 9.21 -14.38
N PHE A 92 8.89 10.47 -14.00
CA PHE A 92 7.63 11.06 -13.54
C PHE A 92 6.46 10.99 -14.55
N LYS A 93 6.65 10.24 -15.65
CA LYS A 93 5.64 9.96 -16.66
C LYS A 93 5.27 8.50 -16.57
N ILE A 94 3.98 8.25 -16.35
CA ILE A 94 3.39 6.92 -16.47
C ILE A 94 3.72 6.39 -17.86
N ASP A 95 4.31 5.21 -17.89
CA ASP A 95 4.57 4.43 -19.08
C ASP A 95 3.80 3.11 -19.04
N ARG A 96 3.90 2.33 -20.12
CA ARG A 96 3.22 1.01 -20.25
C ARG A 96 3.61 0.00 -19.16
N ARG A 97 4.67 0.26 -18.38
CA ARG A 97 5.13 -0.66 -17.32
C ARG A 97 4.23 -0.56 -16.09
N TYR A 98 3.60 0.60 -15.86
CA TYR A 98 2.56 0.73 -14.83
C TYR A 98 1.33 -0.11 -15.18
N ASP A 99 0.90 -0.10 -16.44
CA ASP A 99 -0.21 -0.94 -16.93
C ASP A 99 0.11 -2.43 -16.74
N THR A 100 1.36 -2.82 -17.03
CA THR A 100 1.83 -4.20 -16.84
C THR A 100 1.81 -4.59 -15.35
N SER A 101 2.25 -3.71 -14.46
CA SER A 101 2.23 -3.93 -13.01
C SER A 101 0.80 -4.03 -12.48
N LEU A 102 -0.12 -3.21 -12.98
CA LEU A 102 -1.55 -3.27 -12.63
C LEU A 102 -2.20 -4.55 -13.12
N LEU A 103 -1.93 -4.96 -14.36
CA LEU A 103 -2.45 -6.23 -14.91
C LEU A 103 -1.97 -7.43 -14.09
N ALA A 104 -0.69 -7.46 -13.72
CA ALA A 104 -0.13 -8.49 -12.86
C ALA A 104 -0.85 -8.54 -11.49
N GLN A 105 -1.08 -7.38 -10.87
CA GLN A 105 -1.86 -7.29 -9.62
C GLN A 105 -3.28 -7.84 -9.79
N SER A 106 -3.97 -7.49 -10.88
CA SER A 106 -5.33 -8.01 -11.15
C SER A 106 -5.36 -9.54 -11.28
N VAL A 107 -4.39 -10.12 -11.99
CA VAL A 107 -4.27 -11.58 -12.12
C VAL A 107 -4.03 -12.24 -10.75
N LEU A 108 -3.17 -11.66 -9.93
CA LEU A 108 -2.88 -12.17 -8.58
C LEU A 108 -4.10 -12.10 -7.65
N VAL A 109 -4.88 -11.03 -7.71
CA VAL A 109 -6.13 -10.90 -6.93
C VAL A 109 -7.17 -11.93 -7.37
N ILE A 110 -7.34 -12.14 -8.68
CA ILE A 110 -8.26 -13.16 -9.22
C ILE A 110 -7.82 -14.56 -8.79
N ALA A 111 -6.53 -14.87 -8.92
CA ALA A 111 -5.97 -16.15 -8.48
C ALA A 111 -6.15 -16.35 -6.97
N SER A 112 -5.94 -15.30 -6.17
CA SER A 112 -6.19 -15.34 -4.73
C SER A 112 -7.66 -15.61 -4.42
N LEU A 113 -8.59 -14.95 -5.12
CA LEU A 113 -10.02 -15.17 -4.93
C LEU A 113 -10.38 -16.63 -5.23
N PHE A 114 -9.87 -17.19 -6.33
CA PHE A 114 -10.06 -18.60 -6.66
C PHE A 114 -9.55 -19.52 -5.54
N LEU A 115 -8.34 -19.30 -5.04
CA LEU A 115 -7.77 -20.09 -3.93
C LEU A 115 -8.63 -19.98 -2.67
N LEU A 116 -9.07 -18.77 -2.32
CA LEU A 116 -9.89 -18.54 -1.14
C LEU A 116 -11.24 -19.23 -1.22
N LEU A 117 -11.92 -19.17 -2.36
CA LEU A 117 -13.22 -19.84 -2.58
C LEU A 117 -13.12 -21.37 -2.48
N ASN A 118 -11.93 -21.93 -2.72
CA ASN A 118 -11.66 -23.36 -2.53
C ASN A 118 -11.08 -23.70 -1.14
N GLY A 119 -11.02 -22.73 -0.22
CA GLY A 119 -10.55 -22.94 1.16
C GLY A 119 -9.02 -22.97 1.34
N TYR A 120 -8.25 -22.58 0.33
CA TYR A 120 -6.79 -22.59 0.40
C TYR A 120 -6.23 -21.34 1.10
N HIS A 121 -5.43 -21.55 2.15
CA HIS A 121 -4.76 -20.49 2.93
C HIS A 121 -3.74 -19.69 2.11
N GLN A 122 -3.24 -20.26 1.01
CA GLN A 122 -2.27 -19.65 0.09
C GLN A 122 -2.80 -18.37 -0.59
N SER A 123 -4.12 -18.14 -0.56
CA SER A 123 -4.74 -16.87 -0.97
C SER A 123 -4.08 -15.66 -0.28
N SER A 124 -3.78 -15.76 1.03
CA SER A 124 -3.09 -14.70 1.78
C SER A 124 -1.74 -14.30 1.19
N TYR A 125 -0.96 -15.27 0.74
CA TYR A 125 0.37 -15.03 0.16
C TYR A 125 0.28 -14.28 -1.17
N LEU A 126 -0.71 -14.60 -2.01
CA LEU A 126 -0.96 -13.88 -3.26
C LEU A 126 -1.46 -12.45 -3.00
N LEU A 127 -2.33 -12.25 -2.01
CA LEU A 127 -2.73 -10.89 -1.62
C LEU A 127 -1.56 -10.11 -1.04
N ALA A 128 -0.74 -10.70 -0.19
CA ALA A 128 0.45 -10.05 0.36
C ALA A 128 1.43 -9.62 -0.75
N LEU A 129 1.68 -10.51 -1.72
CA LEU A 129 2.47 -10.22 -2.93
C LEU A 129 1.87 -9.04 -3.71
N THR A 130 0.56 -9.04 -3.95
CA THR A 130 -0.16 -7.96 -4.64
C THR A 130 0.01 -6.63 -3.90
N MET A 131 -0.18 -6.62 -2.58
CA MET A 131 -0.07 -5.43 -1.74
C MET A 131 1.35 -4.87 -1.70
N GLY A 132 2.34 -5.75 -1.69
CA GLY A 132 3.75 -5.40 -1.87
C GLY A 132 4.02 -4.74 -3.21
N MET A 133 3.45 -5.28 -4.29
CA MET A 133 3.56 -4.71 -5.63
C MET A 133 2.90 -3.33 -5.71
N GLN A 134 1.69 -3.17 -5.18
CA GLN A 134 0.95 -1.91 -5.22
C GLN A 134 1.67 -0.79 -4.48
N ASN A 135 2.16 -1.06 -3.26
CA ASN A 135 2.88 -0.08 -2.47
C ASN A 135 4.20 0.33 -3.12
N ALA A 136 4.95 -0.61 -3.68
CA ALA A 136 6.20 -0.28 -4.39
C ALA A 136 5.93 0.53 -5.67
N MET A 137 4.96 0.13 -6.49
CA MET A 137 4.60 0.82 -7.72
C MET A 137 4.19 2.28 -7.45
N THR A 138 3.35 2.51 -6.44
CA THR A 138 2.88 3.85 -6.07
C THR A 138 3.98 4.69 -5.42
N THR A 139 4.90 4.07 -4.67
CA THR A 139 6.10 4.71 -4.12
C THR A 139 7.02 5.20 -5.25
N HIS A 140 7.31 4.36 -6.25
CA HIS A 140 8.14 4.75 -7.40
C HIS A 140 7.53 5.90 -8.19
N TYR A 141 6.21 5.83 -8.44
CA TYR A 141 5.48 6.87 -9.15
C TYR A 141 5.52 8.24 -8.47
N SER A 142 5.47 8.26 -7.15
CA SER A 142 5.24 9.47 -6.36
C SER A 142 6.49 10.02 -5.68
N SER A 143 7.68 9.51 -6.01
CA SER A 143 8.91 9.79 -5.24
C SER A 143 8.73 9.54 -3.74
N ALA A 144 8.14 8.38 -3.42
CA ALA A 144 7.85 7.91 -2.08
C ALA A 144 6.83 8.73 -1.25
N LEU A 145 6.08 9.63 -1.88
CA LEU A 145 5.01 10.41 -1.23
C LEU A 145 3.71 9.64 -1.04
N ILE A 146 3.40 8.70 -1.94
CA ILE A 146 2.17 7.89 -1.91
C ILE A 146 2.55 6.47 -1.54
N ARG A 147 2.03 6.01 -0.39
CA ARG A 147 2.11 4.62 0.08
C ARG A 147 0.71 4.20 0.53
N THR A 148 0.10 3.30 -0.21
CA THR A 148 -1.36 3.05 -0.15
C THR A 148 -1.83 2.39 1.13
N THR A 149 -0.99 1.61 1.82
CA THR A 149 -1.35 0.98 3.10
C THR A 149 -0.43 1.32 4.27
N HIS A 150 0.57 2.17 4.03
CA HIS A 150 1.52 2.57 5.07
C HIS A 150 0.95 3.72 5.92
N MET A 151 -0.18 3.46 6.57
CA MET A 151 -0.98 4.49 7.26
C MET A 151 -0.23 5.15 8.43
N THR A 152 0.61 4.41 9.15
CA THR A 152 1.45 4.97 10.22
C THR A 152 2.38 6.07 9.71
N GLY A 153 3.03 5.85 8.56
CA GLY A 153 3.88 6.87 7.93
C GLY A 153 3.06 8.05 7.41
N THR A 154 1.95 7.80 6.72
CA THR A 154 1.07 8.86 6.23
C THR A 154 0.56 9.76 7.37
N MET A 155 0.17 9.18 8.50
CA MET A 155 -0.26 9.91 9.69
C MET A 155 0.88 10.74 10.31
N THR A 156 2.10 10.17 10.35
CA THR A 156 3.30 10.86 10.84
C THR A 156 3.64 12.06 9.96
N ASP A 157 3.68 11.89 8.65
CA ASP A 157 3.99 12.94 7.68
C ASP A 157 2.94 14.06 7.71
N LEU A 158 1.66 13.71 7.84
CA LEU A 158 0.58 14.68 8.04
C LEU A 158 0.75 15.47 9.34
N GLY A 159 1.07 14.79 10.46
CA GLY A 159 1.33 15.43 11.75
C GLY A 159 2.49 16.43 11.68
N VAL A 160 3.59 16.08 11.00
CA VAL A 160 4.73 16.98 10.78
C VAL A 160 4.31 18.22 10.00
N LEU A 161 3.53 18.07 8.91
CA LEU A 161 3.05 19.22 8.13
C LEU A 161 2.12 20.14 8.93
N ILE A 162 1.21 19.56 9.72
CA ILE A 162 0.32 20.31 10.62
C ILE A 162 1.16 21.10 11.63
N SER A 163 2.20 20.48 12.20
CA SER A 163 3.09 21.15 13.15
C SER A 163 3.83 22.35 12.53
N HIS A 164 4.26 22.24 11.27
CA HIS A 164 4.90 23.34 10.55
C HIS A 164 3.93 24.49 10.30
N TRP A 165 2.68 24.18 9.94
CA TRP A 165 1.65 25.17 9.72
C TRP A 165 1.33 25.95 11.00
N ILE A 166 1.16 25.25 12.13
CA ILE A 166 0.94 25.86 13.45
C ILE A 166 2.09 26.80 13.83
N ARG A 167 3.33 26.45 13.47
CA ARG A 167 4.53 27.26 13.75
C ARG A 167 4.76 28.41 12.77
N GLY A 168 3.83 28.68 11.86
CA GLY A 168 3.96 29.74 10.85
C GLY A 168 5.05 29.49 9.81
N ARG A 169 5.52 28.24 9.66
CA ARG A 169 6.47 27.87 8.59
C ARG A 169 5.75 27.69 7.26
N GLU A 170 6.47 27.84 6.15
CA GLU A 170 5.91 27.54 4.84
C GLU A 170 5.51 26.06 4.74
N VAL A 171 4.26 25.81 4.30
CA VAL A 171 3.72 24.46 4.13
C VAL A 171 3.08 24.34 2.76
N HIS A 172 3.31 23.20 2.11
CA HIS A 172 2.68 22.85 0.85
C HIS A 172 1.35 22.14 1.09
N PHE A 173 0.25 22.90 1.04
CA PHE A 173 -1.10 22.39 1.36
C PHE A 173 -1.57 21.26 0.45
N TRP A 174 -1.02 21.13 -0.75
CA TRP A 174 -1.31 19.99 -1.62
C TRP A 174 -0.89 18.65 -1.00
N LYS A 175 0.19 18.62 -0.19
CA LYS A 175 0.62 17.40 0.51
C LYS A 175 -0.35 17.03 1.64
N ILE A 176 -0.84 18.02 2.39
CA ILE A 176 -1.88 17.80 3.41
C ILE A 176 -3.11 17.17 2.75
N ARG A 177 -3.59 17.75 1.64
CA ARG A 177 -4.74 17.21 0.90
C ARG A 177 -4.47 15.79 0.40
N LEU A 178 -3.26 15.52 -0.11
CA LEU A 178 -2.87 14.19 -0.55
C LEU A 178 -2.96 13.18 0.60
N TYR A 179 -2.35 13.47 1.76
CA TYR A 179 -2.34 12.56 2.90
C TYR A 179 -3.74 12.34 3.48
N LEU A 180 -4.57 13.39 3.55
CA LEU A 180 -5.98 13.24 3.93
C LEU A 180 -6.74 12.32 2.97
N LEU A 181 -6.50 12.43 1.65
CA LEU A 181 -7.12 11.53 0.67
C LEU A 181 -6.63 10.09 0.79
N LEU A 182 -5.36 9.85 1.11
CA LEU A 182 -4.85 8.49 1.37
C LEU A 182 -5.56 7.87 2.58
N ILE A 183 -5.66 8.64 3.68
CA ILE A 183 -6.33 8.19 4.92
C ILE A 183 -7.81 7.93 4.65
N LEU A 184 -8.51 8.87 4.01
CA LEU A 184 -9.93 8.72 3.71
C LEU A 184 -10.20 7.58 2.73
N GLY A 185 -9.37 7.43 1.70
CA GLY A 185 -9.47 6.32 0.75
C GLY A 185 -9.32 5.00 1.47
N PHE A 186 -8.25 4.82 2.23
CA PHE A 186 -8.02 3.59 2.99
C PHE A 186 -9.13 3.29 3.99
N SER A 187 -9.58 4.28 4.76
CA SER A 187 -10.67 4.10 5.73
C SER A 187 -12.00 3.73 5.05
N THR A 188 -12.37 4.40 3.96
CA THR A 188 -13.62 4.07 3.24
C THR A 188 -13.54 2.71 2.55
N GLY A 189 -12.37 2.33 2.02
CA GLY A 189 -12.13 0.99 1.51
C GLY A 189 -12.22 -0.09 2.59
N THR A 190 -11.78 0.21 3.82
CA THR A 190 -11.83 -0.74 4.95
C THR A 190 -13.27 -1.01 5.42
N ILE A 191 -14.18 -0.05 5.25
CA ILE A 191 -15.59 -0.15 5.70
C ILE A 191 -16.42 -1.07 4.79
N LEU A 192 -16.05 -1.19 3.50
CA LEU A 192 -16.74 -2.00 2.50
C LEU A 192 -16.21 -3.44 2.47
#